data_AF-A0A936SKL4-F1
#
_entry.id   AF-A0A936SKL4-F1
#
_cell.length_a   1.000
_cell.length_b   1.000
_cell.length_c   1.000
_cell.angle_alpha   90.00
_cell.angle_beta   90.00
_cell.angle_gamma   90.00
#
_symmetry.space_group_name_H-M   'P 1'
#
loop_
_entity.id
_entity.type
_entity.pdbx_description
1 polymer ?
#
loop_
_entity_poly.entity_id
_entity_poly.type
_entity_poly.pdbx_seq_one_letter_code
_entity_poly.pdbx_strand_id
1 'polypeptide(L)'
;MTSDQAELRRLYTSASLGHTAYRTWAAQARHERRFNIARLFEALAAAKLARAESVFQQLGEAGSTSGNIDRALAGLEPEAIATGPITGTNPLARDMLLRAQLALKENRDLRANEIGDIYVCTKCGALREGQITSACPTCGTVPEAHKPFRAIEAMGTLGPHAIMAFLEHSEEALRKLFDSIDEEILATQPGQGQPSLKELTGHLVDIDGVFRERAWLLLETDRPELPPAHPPRLDAAAAYRSQPMAAILASFHATRRQTINLLRGLTSAAWHRHGHHELYGEIDLLHQGNWVVAHERAHLIEMIQVRHDLLVLSQAAKVSPDLGEVVVTNVSEGE
;
A
#
# COMPACT_ATOMS: atom_id res chain seq x y z
N MET A 1 18.26 34.88 -17.13
CA MET A 1 18.49 33.45 -16.79
C MET A 1 19.58 32.91 -17.70
N THR A 2 20.62 32.27 -17.16
CA THR A 2 21.61 31.57 -17.99
C THR A 2 20.98 30.30 -18.59
N SER A 3 21.51 29.79 -19.71
CA SER A 3 21.04 28.54 -20.30
C SER A 3 21.02 27.39 -19.28
N ASP A 4 22.04 27.33 -18.43
CA ASP A 4 22.21 26.30 -17.40
C ASP A 4 21.15 26.40 -16.29
N GLN A 5 20.79 27.62 -15.85
CA GLN A 5 19.70 27.80 -14.88
C GLN A 5 18.35 27.37 -15.46
N ALA A 6 18.11 27.65 -16.74
CA ALA A 6 16.89 27.24 -17.42
C ALA A 6 16.78 25.71 -17.49
N GLU A 7 17.89 25.03 -17.78
CA GLU A 7 17.96 23.58 -17.83
C GLU A 7 17.74 22.95 -16.45
N LEU A 8 18.39 23.47 -15.41
CA LEU A 8 18.16 23.03 -14.04
C LEU A 8 16.69 23.19 -13.63
N ARG A 9 16.07 24.34 -13.89
CA ARG A 9 14.64 24.51 -13.58
C ARG A 9 13.74 23.55 -14.40
N ARG A 10 14.05 23.28 -15.67
CA ARG A 10 13.33 22.25 -16.47
C ARG A 10 13.44 20.86 -15.83
N LEU A 11 14.64 20.48 -15.40
CA LEU A 11 14.90 19.21 -14.75
C LEU A 11 14.14 19.10 -13.43
N TYR A 12 14.18 20.15 -12.59
CA TYR A 12 13.42 20.22 -11.34
C TYR A 12 11.93 20.01 -11.59
N THR A 13 11.33 20.78 -12.51
CA THR A 13 9.91 20.63 -12.86
C THR A 13 9.58 19.22 -13.35
N SER A 14 10.39 18.66 -14.26
CA SER A 14 10.16 17.30 -14.78
C SER A 14 10.25 16.23 -13.69
N ALA A 15 11.20 16.40 -12.76
CA ALA A 15 11.49 15.45 -11.71
C ALA A 15 10.42 15.50 -10.62
N SER A 16 10.00 16.69 -10.20
CA SER A 16 8.91 16.89 -9.23
C SER A 16 7.58 16.33 -9.74
N LEU A 17 7.21 16.63 -11.00
CA LEU A 17 5.99 16.07 -11.60
C LEU A 17 6.09 14.55 -11.79
N GLY A 18 7.24 14.05 -12.25
CA GLY A 18 7.48 12.63 -12.41
C GLY A 18 7.46 11.86 -11.09
N HIS A 19 7.95 12.45 -9.99
CA HIS A 19 7.87 11.89 -8.64
C HIS A 19 6.41 11.66 -8.25
N THR A 20 5.57 12.70 -8.37
CA THR A 20 4.14 12.61 -8.04
C THR A 20 3.45 11.54 -8.88
N ALA A 21 3.69 11.52 -10.21
CA ALA A 21 3.10 10.52 -11.10
C ALA A 21 3.44 9.09 -10.68
N TYR A 22 4.74 8.77 -10.53
CA TYR A 22 5.17 7.43 -10.13
C TYR A 22 4.68 7.04 -8.73
N ARG A 23 4.65 7.99 -7.78
CA ARG A 23 4.12 7.73 -6.44
C ARG A 23 2.63 7.37 -6.48
N THR A 24 1.84 8.08 -7.28
CA THR A 24 0.41 7.79 -7.45
C THR A 24 0.20 6.44 -8.13
N TRP A 25 0.97 6.12 -9.17
CA TRP A 25 0.89 4.82 -9.84
C TRP A 25 1.34 3.65 -8.97
N ALA A 26 2.31 3.86 -8.07
CA ALA A 26 2.67 2.88 -7.08
C ALA A 26 1.51 2.54 -6.14
N ALA A 27 0.77 3.56 -5.67
CA ALA A 27 -0.41 3.36 -4.84
C ALA A 27 -1.50 2.58 -5.58
N GLN A 28 -1.76 2.93 -6.85
CA GLN A 28 -2.70 2.19 -7.70
C GLN A 28 -2.29 0.73 -7.90
N ALA A 29 -1.03 0.47 -8.25
CA ALA A 29 -0.51 -0.87 -8.42
C ALA A 29 -0.62 -1.70 -7.13
N ARG A 30 -0.43 -1.08 -5.96
CA ARG A 30 -0.61 -1.76 -4.66
C ARG A 30 -2.08 -2.12 -4.41
N HIS A 31 -3.01 -1.22 -4.74
CA HIS A 31 -4.45 -1.49 -4.66
C HIS A 31 -4.84 -2.67 -5.56
N GLU A 32 -4.26 -2.77 -6.75
CA GLU A 32 -4.42 -3.89 -7.69
C GLU A 32 -3.64 -5.15 -7.30
N ARG A 33 -3.00 -5.17 -6.12
CA ARG A 33 -2.17 -6.28 -5.61
C ARG A 33 -1.00 -6.65 -6.54
N ARG A 34 -0.45 -5.67 -7.25
CA ARG A 34 0.79 -5.75 -8.06
C ARG A 34 1.96 -5.19 -7.25
N PHE A 35 2.37 -5.89 -6.21
CA PHE A 35 3.34 -5.43 -5.22
C PHE A 35 4.74 -5.17 -5.81
N ASN A 36 5.22 -6.00 -6.73
CA ASN A 36 6.53 -5.79 -7.37
C ASN A 36 6.50 -4.64 -8.38
N ILE A 37 5.41 -4.47 -9.11
CA ILE A 37 5.22 -3.29 -9.97
C ILE A 37 5.09 -2.02 -9.12
N ALA A 38 4.36 -2.07 -7.99
CA ALA A 38 4.28 -0.96 -7.04
C ALA A 38 5.67 -0.60 -6.51
N ARG A 39 6.47 -1.59 -6.10
CA ARG A 39 7.87 -1.44 -5.67
C ARG A 39 8.74 -0.79 -6.75
N LEU A 40 8.58 -1.18 -8.02
CA LEU A 40 9.27 -0.55 -9.14
C LEU A 40 8.88 0.93 -9.27
N PHE A 41 7.59 1.25 -9.22
CA PHE A 41 7.13 2.64 -9.28
C PHE A 41 7.62 3.47 -8.08
N GLU A 42 7.67 2.91 -6.88
CA GLU A 42 8.25 3.58 -5.70
C GLU A 42 9.74 3.90 -5.90
N ALA A 43 10.50 2.97 -6.47
CA ALA A 43 11.92 3.20 -6.80
C ALA A 43 12.08 4.31 -7.85
N LEU A 44 11.24 4.31 -8.89
CA LEU A 44 11.25 5.37 -9.92
C LEU A 44 10.83 6.74 -9.34
N ALA A 45 9.86 6.77 -8.42
CA ALA A 45 9.46 7.97 -7.69
C ALA A 45 10.61 8.50 -6.84
N ALA A 46 11.34 7.64 -6.12
CA ALA A 46 12.48 8.04 -5.32
C ALA A 46 13.66 8.53 -6.17
N ALA A 47 13.88 7.92 -7.33
CA ALA A 47 14.89 8.38 -8.28
C ALA A 47 14.56 9.80 -8.80
N LYS A 48 13.28 10.08 -9.05
CA LYS A 48 12.81 11.41 -9.44
C LYS A 48 12.97 12.42 -8.30
N LEU A 49 12.63 12.05 -7.06
CA LEU A 49 12.80 12.91 -5.90
C LEU A 49 14.27 13.28 -5.67
N ALA A 50 15.19 12.31 -5.67
CA ALA A 50 16.62 12.55 -5.50
C ALA A 50 17.18 13.52 -6.57
N ARG A 51 16.68 13.43 -7.82
CA ARG A 51 17.04 14.39 -8.87
C ARG A 51 16.48 15.78 -8.61
N ALA A 52 15.20 15.87 -8.21
CA ALA A 52 14.56 17.14 -7.90
C ALA A 52 15.30 17.84 -6.74
N GLU A 53 15.59 17.13 -5.65
CA GLU A 53 16.32 17.65 -4.49
C GLU A 53 17.75 18.09 -4.85
N SER A 54 18.47 17.28 -5.63
CA SER A 54 19.83 17.63 -6.10
C SER A 54 19.84 18.92 -6.92
N VAL A 55 18.89 19.08 -7.83
CA VAL A 55 18.77 20.27 -8.67
C VAL A 55 18.30 21.47 -7.85
N PHE A 56 17.38 21.28 -6.89
CA PHE A 56 16.91 22.33 -5.99
C PHE A 56 18.06 22.91 -5.15
N GLN A 57 18.99 22.05 -4.69
CA GLN A 57 20.22 22.49 -4.04
C GLN A 57 21.15 23.25 -5.00
N GLN A 58 21.35 22.76 -6.24
CA GLN A 58 22.19 23.43 -7.24
C GLN A 58 21.66 24.82 -7.64
N LEU A 59 20.34 24.99 -7.64
CA LEU A 59 19.69 26.29 -7.87
C LEU A 59 19.84 27.25 -6.67
N GLY A 60 20.40 26.81 -5.54
CA GLY A 60 20.50 27.61 -4.32
C GLY A 60 19.15 27.83 -3.62
N GLU A 61 18.15 27.00 -3.93
CA GLU A 61 16.80 27.15 -3.39
C GLU A 61 16.70 26.58 -1.95
N ALA A 62 17.66 25.76 -1.54
CA ALA A 62 17.83 25.29 -0.16
C ALA A 62 18.92 26.11 0.57
N GLY A 63 18.51 26.91 1.56
CA GLY A 63 19.38 27.74 2.39
C GLY A 63 19.41 27.30 3.86
N SER A 64 19.69 28.24 4.77
CA SER A 64 19.61 27.99 6.22
C SER A 64 18.17 27.67 6.65
N THR A 65 18.00 26.94 7.74
CA THR A 65 16.66 26.59 8.25
C THR A 65 15.79 27.82 8.49
N SER A 66 16.34 28.89 9.06
CA SER A 66 15.62 30.16 9.24
C SER A 66 15.18 30.74 7.90
N GLY A 67 16.10 30.84 6.93
CA GLY A 67 15.77 31.39 5.60
C GLY A 67 14.75 30.53 4.85
N ASN A 68 14.80 29.21 5.02
CA ASN A 68 13.81 28.30 4.43
C ASN A 68 12.42 28.50 5.04
N ILE A 69 12.33 28.78 6.35
CA ILE A 69 11.05 29.11 7.02
C ILE A 69 10.49 30.42 6.47
N ASP A 70 11.31 31.47 6.37
CA ASP A 70 10.87 32.77 5.85
C ASP A 70 10.37 32.65 4.41
N ARG A 71 11.09 31.89 3.57
CA ARG A 71 10.68 31.59 2.20
C ARG A 71 9.40 30.76 2.10
N ALA A 72 9.19 29.82 3.02
CA ALA A 72 7.97 29.02 3.06
C ALA A 72 6.76 29.88 3.44
N LEU A 73 6.91 30.77 4.43
CA LEU A 73 5.87 31.71 4.85
C LEU A 73 5.54 32.75 3.77
N ALA A 74 6.55 33.20 3.02
CA ALA A 74 6.36 34.10 1.90
C ALA A 74 5.70 33.45 0.67
N GLY A 75 5.57 32.12 0.64
CA GLY A 75 5.04 31.38 -0.49
C GLY A 75 6.03 31.36 -1.66
N LEU A 76 7.05 30.50 -1.60
CA LEU A 76 8.02 30.33 -2.68
C LEU A 76 7.32 30.03 -4.02
N GLU A 77 7.35 30.99 -4.94
CA GLU A 77 6.86 30.83 -6.32
C GLU A 77 8.03 30.45 -7.25
N PRO A 78 8.16 29.18 -7.67
CA PRO A 78 9.15 28.81 -8.65
C PRO A 78 8.75 29.35 -10.03
N GLU A 79 9.74 29.77 -10.80
CA GLU A 79 9.52 30.19 -12.19
C GLU A 79 8.90 29.05 -13.02
N ALA A 80 7.78 29.34 -13.69
CA ALA A 80 7.07 28.37 -14.50
C ALA A 80 7.81 28.14 -15.83
N ILE A 81 8.39 26.95 -16.00
CA ILE A 81 9.09 26.58 -17.23
C ILE A 81 8.45 25.34 -17.83
N ALA A 82 8.15 25.43 -19.14
CA ALA A 82 7.67 24.30 -19.92
C ALA A 82 8.66 23.13 -19.84
N THR A 83 8.15 21.97 -19.42
CA THR A 83 8.95 20.75 -19.30
C THR A 83 8.71 19.82 -20.48
N GLY A 84 9.69 18.95 -20.75
CA GLY A 84 9.53 17.82 -21.66
C GLY A 84 8.83 16.64 -20.97
N PRO A 85 9.06 15.40 -21.43
CA PRO A 85 8.48 14.21 -20.81
C PRO A 85 8.86 14.07 -19.32
N ILE A 86 7.86 14.10 -18.43
CA ILE A 86 8.08 14.02 -16.97
C ILE A 86 8.51 12.62 -16.50
N THR A 87 8.19 11.59 -17.28
CA THR A 87 8.54 10.18 -17.02
C THR A 87 9.71 9.68 -17.86
N GLY A 88 10.60 10.57 -18.33
CA GLY A 88 11.80 10.17 -19.07
C GLY A 88 12.53 9.01 -18.39
N THR A 89 12.74 7.92 -19.14
CA THR A 89 13.32 6.65 -18.65
C THR A 89 14.76 6.50 -19.15
N ASN A 90 15.66 6.08 -18.25
CA ASN A 90 16.97 5.57 -18.66
C ASN A 90 16.82 4.11 -19.16
N PRO A 91 17.87 3.52 -19.78
CA PRO A 91 17.77 2.16 -20.33
C PRO A 91 17.29 1.11 -19.33
N LEU A 92 17.81 1.14 -18.09
CA LEU A 92 17.43 0.19 -17.04
C LEU A 92 15.95 0.36 -16.62
N ALA A 93 15.51 1.59 -16.35
CA ALA A 93 14.13 1.88 -15.99
C ALA A 93 13.17 1.48 -17.12
N ARG A 94 13.55 1.72 -18.38
CA ARG A 94 12.77 1.31 -19.55
C ARG A 94 12.64 -0.20 -19.62
N ASP A 95 13.75 -0.92 -19.44
CA ASP A 95 13.76 -2.37 -19.44
C ASP A 95 12.86 -2.95 -18.34
N MET A 96 12.99 -2.48 -17.09
CA MET A 96 12.14 -2.92 -15.97
C MET A 96 10.64 -2.64 -16.24
N LEU A 97 10.30 -1.49 -16.83
CA LEU A 97 8.91 -1.19 -17.20
C LEU A 97 8.39 -2.07 -18.35
N LEU A 98 9.25 -2.48 -19.28
CA LEU A 98 8.87 -3.44 -20.32
C LEU A 98 8.63 -4.83 -19.73
N ARG A 99 9.46 -5.28 -18.78
CA ARG A 99 9.20 -6.52 -18.02
C ARG A 99 7.86 -6.44 -17.28
N ALA A 100 7.57 -5.31 -16.61
CA ALA A 100 6.28 -5.08 -15.94
C ALA A 100 5.10 -5.13 -16.92
N GLN A 101 5.24 -4.52 -18.10
CA GLN A 101 4.21 -4.55 -19.13
C GLN A 101 3.94 -5.99 -19.64
N LEU A 102 4.99 -6.80 -19.81
CA LEU A 102 4.84 -8.21 -20.20
C LEU A 102 4.09 -9.01 -19.13
N ALA A 103 4.46 -8.86 -17.85
CA ALA A 103 3.75 -9.51 -16.74
C ALA A 103 2.26 -9.13 -16.68
N LEU A 104 1.93 -7.85 -16.90
CA LEU A 104 0.55 -7.38 -16.92
C LEU A 104 -0.27 -7.93 -18.09
N LYS A 105 0.34 -8.18 -19.27
CA LYS A 105 -0.34 -8.85 -20.39
C LYS A 105 -0.77 -10.28 -20.03
N GLU A 106 -0.09 -10.91 -19.09
CA GLU A 106 -0.40 -12.24 -18.54
C GLU A 106 -1.28 -12.16 -17.27
N ASN A 107 -1.80 -10.98 -16.93
CA ASN A 107 -2.63 -10.72 -15.74
C ASN A 107 -1.95 -11.10 -14.40
N ARG A 108 -0.62 -11.06 -14.35
CA ARG A 108 0.17 -11.37 -13.14
C ARG A 108 1.04 -10.18 -12.74
N ASP A 109 1.63 -10.28 -11.54
CA ASP A 109 2.68 -9.36 -11.10
C ASP A 109 4.05 -9.83 -11.63
N LEU A 110 5.06 -8.98 -11.48
CA LEU A 110 6.46 -9.37 -11.69
C LEU A 110 6.88 -10.42 -10.66
N ARG A 111 7.62 -11.43 -11.12
CA ARG A 111 8.18 -12.51 -10.29
C ARG A 111 9.56 -12.13 -9.74
N ALA A 112 9.99 -12.85 -8.71
CA ALA A 112 11.28 -12.60 -8.06
C ALA A 112 12.48 -12.77 -9.02
N ASN A 113 12.35 -13.62 -10.04
CA ASN A 113 13.37 -13.82 -11.06
C ASN A 113 13.31 -12.81 -12.23
N GLU A 114 12.24 -12.01 -12.32
CA GLU A 114 12.07 -10.99 -13.36
C GLU A 114 12.48 -9.58 -12.88
N ILE A 115 12.56 -9.39 -11.56
CA ILE A 115 12.95 -8.12 -10.94
C ILE A 115 13.79 -8.34 -9.68
N GLY A 116 15.05 -7.94 -9.74
CA GLY A 116 15.96 -8.01 -8.60
C GLY A 116 15.64 -6.96 -7.52
N ASP A 117 16.49 -6.90 -6.50
CA ASP A 117 16.49 -5.78 -5.57
C ASP A 117 16.84 -4.49 -6.31
N ILE A 118 16.05 -3.44 -6.08
CA ILE A 118 16.24 -2.15 -6.73
C ILE A 118 16.91 -1.20 -5.74
N TYR A 119 17.86 -0.42 -6.22
CA TYR A 119 18.58 0.56 -5.43
C TYR A 119 18.57 1.90 -6.14
N VAL A 120 18.33 2.96 -5.37
CA VAL A 120 18.31 4.34 -5.87
C VAL A 120 19.38 5.13 -5.15
N CYS A 121 20.34 5.70 -5.90
CA CYS A 121 21.31 6.62 -5.32
C CYS A 121 20.59 7.86 -4.78
N THR A 122 20.72 8.14 -3.48
CA THR A 122 20.02 9.28 -2.83
C THR A 122 20.53 10.65 -3.29
N LYS A 123 21.72 10.72 -3.90
CA LYS A 123 22.32 11.98 -4.38
C LYS A 123 21.90 12.38 -5.79
N CYS A 124 21.77 11.42 -6.71
CA CYS A 124 21.52 11.72 -8.13
C CYS A 124 20.35 10.95 -8.75
N GLY A 125 19.72 10.05 -7.98
CA GLY A 125 18.63 9.21 -8.47
C GLY A 125 19.04 8.20 -9.55
N ALA A 126 20.32 7.81 -9.61
CA ALA A 126 20.74 6.68 -10.45
C ALA A 126 20.10 5.38 -9.93
N LEU A 127 19.52 4.63 -10.86
CA LEU A 127 18.85 3.35 -10.59
C LEU A 127 19.83 2.20 -10.78
N ARG A 128 19.76 1.18 -9.92
CA ARG A 128 20.54 -0.06 -10.02
C ARG A 128 19.65 -1.25 -9.65
N GLU A 129 19.93 -2.41 -10.24
CA GLU A 129 19.24 -3.68 -10.00
C GLU A 129 20.26 -4.74 -9.55
N GLY A 130 19.88 -5.62 -8.62
CA GLY A 130 20.73 -6.73 -8.15
C GLY A 130 21.55 -6.35 -6.92
N GLN A 131 22.87 -6.52 -6.96
CA GLN A 131 23.75 -6.20 -5.83
C GLN A 131 24.55 -4.91 -6.07
N ILE A 132 24.73 -4.13 -5.00
CA ILE A 132 25.55 -2.91 -5.02
C ILE A 132 26.94 -3.24 -4.50
N THR A 133 27.90 -3.37 -5.42
CA THR A 133 29.30 -3.71 -5.11
C THR A 133 30.27 -2.55 -5.28
N SER A 134 29.78 -1.38 -5.72
CA SER A 134 30.60 -0.24 -6.09
C SER A 134 29.87 1.08 -5.81
N ALA A 135 30.63 2.17 -5.71
CA ALA A 135 30.08 3.52 -5.71
C ALA A 135 29.21 3.78 -6.96
N CYS A 136 28.33 4.77 -6.85
CA CYS A 136 27.44 5.20 -7.91
C CYS A 136 28.27 5.66 -9.13
N PRO A 137 28.10 5.04 -10.32
CA PRO A 137 28.88 5.38 -11.50
C PRO A 137 28.58 6.78 -12.04
N THR A 138 27.45 7.38 -11.62
CA THR A 138 27.02 8.71 -12.07
C THR A 138 27.63 9.85 -11.24
N CYS A 139 27.75 9.69 -9.92
CA CYS A 139 28.10 10.80 -9.03
C CYS A 139 29.14 10.46 -7.93
N GLY A 140 29.63 9.21 -7.90
CA GLY A 140 30.63 8.75 -6.92
C GLY A 140 30.09 8.49 -5.51
N THR A 141 28.77 8.60 -5.28
CA THR A 141 28.16 8.29 -3.97
C THR A 141 28.44 6.85 -3.56
N VAL A 142 28.85 6.65 -2.31
CA VAL A 142 29.17 5.33 -1.75
C VAL A 142 27.97 4.37 -1.75
N PRO A 143 28.19 3.04 -1.81
CA PRO A 143 27.14 2.02 -1.80
C PRO A 143 26.04 2.22 -0.73
N GLU A 144 26.45 2.57 0.49
CA GLU A 144 25.60 2.69 1.68
C GLU A 144 24.58 3.83 1.57
N ALA A 145 24.84 4.81 0.71
CA ALA A 145 23.94 5.92 0.45
C ALA A 145 22.97 5.62 -0.71
N HIS A 146 22.75 4.35 -1.05
CA HIS A 146 21.66 3.94 -1.94
C HIS A 146 20.45 3.50 -1.11
N LYS A 147 19.28 4.06 -1.43
CA LYS A 147 18.02 3.62 -0.85
C LYS A 147 17.61 2.27 -1.46
N PRO A 148 17.44 1.21 -0.65
CA PRO A 148 16.96 -0.08 -1.15
C PRO A 148 15.45 -0.06 -1.35
N PHE A 149 14.99 -0.91 -2.29
CA PHE A 149 13.60 -1.26 -2.53
C PHE A 149 13.55 -2.78 -2.74
N ARG A 150 13.60 -3.51 -1.63
CA ARG A 150 13.58 -4.98 -1.62
C ARG A 150 12.16 -5.51 -1.55
N ALA A 151 11.93 -6.70 -2.09
CA ALA A 151 10.63 -7.37 -1.99
C ALA A 151 10.21 -7.52 -0.51
N ILE A 152 11.16 -7.91 0.35
CA ILE A 152 10.96 -8.11 1.79
C ILE A 152 10.60 -6.82 2.55
N GLU A 153 11.19 -5.68 2.21
CA GLU A 153 10.93 -4.40 2.89
C GLU A 153 9.51 -3.90 2.62
N ALA A 154 8.94 -4.28 1.47
CA ALA A 154 7.56 -3.97 1.13
C ALA A 154 6.53 -4.79 1.94
N MET A 155 6.95 -5.86 2.62
CA MET A 155 6.07 -6.74 3.41
C MET A 155 5.85 -6.22 4.84
N GLY A 156 6.84 -5.53 5.43
CA GLY A 156 6.75 -4.92 6.77
C GLY A 156 7.98 -5.21 7.64
N THR A 157 8.10 -4.52 8.78
CA THR A 157 9.28 -4.57 9.68
C THR A 157 8.94 -4.90 11.14
N LEU A 158 7.71 -5.35 11.41
CA LEU A 158 7.28 -5.75 12.74
C LEU A 158 8.07 -6.98 13.20
N GLY A 159 8.51 -6.96 14.45
CA GLY A 159 9.06 -8.14 15.11
C GLY A 159 7.96 -9.12 15.57
N PRO A 160 8.33 -10.35 15.95
CA PRO A 160 7.38 -11.39 16.37
C PRO A 160 6.34 -10.96 17.40
N HIS A 161 6.78 -10.23 18.43
CA HIS A 161 5.89 -9.77 19.51
C HIS A 161 4.81 -8.81 18.99
N ALA A 162 5.15 -7.88 18.09
CA ALA A 162 4.19 -6.93 17.53
C ALA A 162 3.21 -7.61 16.57
N ILE A 163 3.67 -8.62 15.83
CA ILE A 163 2.81 -9.46 14.99
C ILE A 163 1.81 -10.22 15.88
N MET A 164 2.29 -10.94 16.90
CA MET A 164 1.43 -11.69 17.82
C MET A 164 0.40 -10.78 18.50
N ALA A 165 0.84 -9.63 19.02
CA ALA A 165 -0.06 -8.66 19.64
C ALA A 165 -1.14 -8.17 18.67
N PHE A 166 -0.80 -7.89 17.40
CA PHE A 166 -1.82 -7.53 16.41
C PHE A 166 -2.82 -8.66 16.18
N LEU A 167 -2.33 -9.89 15.97
CA LEU A 167 -3.19 -11.05 15.68
C LEU A 167 -4.15 -11.35 16.85
N GLU A 168 -3.70 -11.16 18.09
CA GLU A 168 -4.50 -11.40 19.30
C GLU A 168 -5.62 -10.38 19.53
N HIS A 169 -5.48 -9.15 19.02
CA HIS A 169 -6.43 -8.05 19.32
C HIS A 169 -7.29 -7.62 18.12
N SER A 170 -6.95 -8.02 16.90
CA SER A 170 -7.65 -7.53 15.71
C SER A 170 -9.12 -7.95 15.62
N GLU A 171 -9.48 -9.11 16.20
CA GLU A 171 -10.88 -9.54 16.30
C GLU A 171 -11.73 -8.56 17.13
N GLU A 172 -11.17 -8.01 18.22
CA GLU A 172 -11.88 -7.04 19.06
C GLU A 172 -12.24 -5.78 18.26
N ALA A 173 -11.34 -5.34 17.37
CA ALA A 173 -11.59 -4.21 16.48
C ALA A 173 -12.74 -4.52 15.50
N LEU A 174 -12.78 -5.71 14.90
CA LEU A 174 -13.88 -6.13 14.02
C LEU A 174 -15.22 -6.16 14.77
N ARG A 175 -15.26 -6.72 15.97
CA ARG A 175 -16.48 -6.77 16.79
C ARG A 175 -17.00 -5.38 17.12
N LYS A 176 -16.11 -4.46 17.52
CA LYS A 176 -16.45 -3.05 17.77
C LYS A 176 -16.94 -2.34 16.52
N LEU A 177 -16.35 -2.66 15.36
CA LEU A 177 -16.72 -2.03 14.10
C LEU A 177 -18.15 -2.37 13.68
N PHE A 178 -18.59 -3.60 13.93
CA PHE A 178 -19.93 -4.08 13.53
C PHE A 178 -20.96 -4.04 14.64
N ASP A 179 -20.58 -3.59 15.84
CA ASP A 179 -21.50 -3.45 16.96
C ASP A 179 -22.64 -2.49 16.62
N SER A 180 -23.87 -2.92 16.93
CA SER A 180 -25.10 -2.16 16.71
C SER A 180 -25.35 -1.72 15.24
N ILE A 181 -24.82 -2.46 14.26
CA ILE A 181 -25.09 -2.23 12.82
C ILE A 181 -26.07 -3.27 12.30
N ASP A 182 -27.10 -2.80 11.58
CA ASP A 182 -28.10 -3.67 10.97
C ASP A 182 -27.48 -4.62 9.92
N GLU A 183 -27.93 -5.88 9.92
CA GLU A 183 -27.43 -6.93 9.02
C GLU A 183 -27.57 -6.56 7.53
N GLU A 184 -28.61 -5.78 7.17
CA GLU A 184 -28.82 -5.28 5.81
C GLU A 184 -27.72 -4.28 5.40
N ILE A 185 -27.31 -3.39 6.29
CA ILE A 185 -26.21 -2.45 6.05
C ILE A 185 -24.89 -3.22 5.89
N LEU A 186 -24.64 -4.23 6.74
CA LEU A 186 -23.44 -5.06 6.66
C LEU A 186 -23.33 -5.84 5.34
N ALA A 187 -24.47 -6.20 4.74
CA ALA A 187 -24.55 -6.88 3.44
C ALA A 187 -24.53 -5.93 2.23
N THR A 188 -24.61 -4.62 2.44
CA THR A 188 -24.72 -3.63 1.37
C THR A 188 -23.37 -3.42 0.67
N GLN A 189 -23.38 -3.40 -0.67
CA GLN A 189 -22.23 -3.00 -1.47
C GLN A 189 -22.31 -1.49 -1.75
N PRO A 190 -21.32 -0.69 -1.32
CA PRO A 190 -21.35 0.77 -1.45
C PRO A 190 -21.26 1.27 -2.91
N GLY A 191 -20.75 0.45 -3.83
CA GLY A 191 -20.65 0.78 -5.24
C GLY A 191 -20.49 -0.44 -6.12
N GLN A 192 -20.59 -0.25 -7.44
CA GLN A 192 -20.43 -1.32 -8.42
C GLN A 192 -19.02 -1.95 -8.28
N GLY A 193 -18.97 -3.25 -7.96
CA GLY A 193 -17.72 -3.98 -7.80
C GLY A 193 -17.00 -3.77 -6.45
N GLN A 194 -17.58 -3.00 -5.52
CA GLN A 194 -17.02 -2.85 -4.17
C GLN A 194 -17.60 -3.92 -3.22
N PRO A 195 -16.76 -4.58 -2.39
CA PRO A 195 -17.23 -5.61 -1.48
C PRO A 195 -18.04 -4.99 -0.32
N SER A 196 -18.98 -5.76 0.21
CA SER A 196 -19.69 -5.44 1.46
C SER A 196 -18.82 -5.72 2.68
N LEU A 197 -19.22 -5.22 3.85
CA LEU A 197 -18.51 -5.48 5.11
C LEU A 197 -18.47 -6.97 5.46
N LYS A 198 -19.51 -7.73 5.11
CA LYS A 198 -19.53 -9.20 5.25
C LYS A 198 -18.51 -9.89 4.37
N GLU A 199 -18.39 -9.46 3.11
CA GLU A 199 -17.42 -10.03 2.16
C GLU A 199 -15.99 -9.71 2.58
N LEU A 200 -15.72 -8.47 3.01
CA LEU A 200 -14.42 -8.10 3.56
C LEU A 200 -14.08 -8.93 4.81
N THR A 201 -15.06 -9.17 5.70
CA THR A 201 -14.83 -9.97 6.92
C THR A 201 -14.59 -11.44 6.59
N GLY A 202 -15.37 -12.00 5.67
CA GLY A 202 -15.17 -13.36 5.16
C GLY A 202 -13.81 -13.54 4.49
N HIS A 203 -13.39 -12.56 3.69
CA HIS A 203 -12.05 -12.53 3.11
C HIS A 203 -10.94 -12.59 4.16
N LEU A 204 -11.11 -11.94 5.31
CA LEU A 204 -10.13 -12.07 6.41
C LEU A 204 -10.09 -13.48 7.01
N VAL A 205 -11.22 -14.21 7.04
CA VAL A 205 -11.25 -15.64 7.46
C VAL A 205 -10.40 -16.48 6.53
N ASP A 206 -10.61 -16.31 5.22
CA ASP A 206 -9.90 -17.05 4.18
C ASP A 206 -8.38 -16.76 4.21
N ILE A 207 -8.01 -15.50 4.37
CA ILE A 207 -6.62 -15.04 4.43
C ILE A 207 -5.89 -15.62 5.64
N ASP A 208 -6.55 -15.68 6.79
CA ASP A 208 -5.97 -16.26 7.99
C ASP A 208 -5.66 -17.76 7.80
N GLY A 209 -6.52 -18.49 7.09
CA GLY A 209 -6.27 -19.86 6.68
C GLY A 209 -5.02 -20.02 5.80
N VAL A 210 -4.89 -19.18 4.76
CA VAL A 210 -3.71 -19.17 3.88
C VAL A 210 -2.43 -18.87 4.64
N PHE A 211 -2.46 -17.88 5.53
CA PHE A 211 -1.31 -17.54 6.35
C PHE A 211 -0.91 -18.71 7.25
N ARG A 212 -1.87 -19.36 7.90
CA ARG A 212 -1.62 -20.53 8.76
C ARG A 212 -1.01 -21.69 7.98
N GLU A 213 -1.51 -22.00 6.79
CA GLU A 213 -0.95 -23.05 5.93
C GLU A 213 0.52 -22.76 5.57
N ARG A 214 0.83 -21.53 5.15
CA ARG A 214 2.20 -21.12 4.84
C ARG A 214 3.11 -21.15 6.06
N ALA A 215 2.60 -20.73 7.22
CA ALA A 215 3.34 -20.80 8.47
C ALA A 215 3.68 -22.26 8.83
N TRP A 216 2.71 -23.16 8.70
CA TRP A 216 2.93 -24.59 8.93
C TRP A 216 3.97 -25.17 7.96
N LEU A 217 3.90 -24.86 6.66
CA LEU A 217 4.89 -25.30 5.68
C LEU A 217 6.31 -24.85 6.05
N LEU A 218 6.48 -23.57 6.39
CA LEU A 218 7.79 -23.02 6.79
C LEU A 218 8.34 -23.68 8.06
N LEU A 219 7.47 -24.01 9.01
CA LEU A 219 7.86 -24.63 10.28
C LEU A 219 8.24 -26.12 10.12
N GLU A 220 7.47 -26.86 9.32
CA GLU A 220 7.59 -28.33 9.22
C GLU A 220 8.45 -28.81 8.05
N THR A 221 8.67 -27.97 7.04
CA THR A 221 9.47 -28.32 5.85
C THR A 221 10.74 -27.49 5.79
N ASP A 222 11.85 -28.10 5.40
CA ASP A 222 13.09 -27.37 5.13
C ASP A 222 13.00 -26.67 3.76
N ARG A 223 13.01 -25.33 3.77
CA ARG A 223 12.97 -24.46 2.58
C ARG A 223 11.88 -24.84 1.56
N PRO A 224 10.60 -24.84 1.95
CA PRO A 224 9.51 -25.18 1.04
C PRO A 224 9.34 -24.13 -0.05
N GLU A 225 8.84 -24.58 -1.21
CA GLU A 225 8.17 -23.72 -2.18
C GLU A 225 6.79 -23.35 -1.63
N LEU A 226 6.58 -22.06 -1.37
CA LEU A 226 5.31 -21.56 -0.88
C LEU A 226 4.35 -21.40 -2.05
N PRO A 227 3.12 -21.94 -1.93
CA PRO A 227 2.18 -21.91 -3.04
C PRO A 227 1.95 -20.46 -3.48
N PRO A 228 2.07 -20.17 -4.79
CA PRO A 228 1.98 -18.83 -5.35
C PRO A 228 0.57 -18.27 -5.32
N ALA A 229 -0.35 -18.94 -4.62
CA ALA A 229 -1.73 -18.56 -4.48
C ALA A 229 -1.80 -17.06 -4.16
N HIS A 230 -2.25 -16.31 -5.17
CA HIS A 230 -2.98 -15.10 -4.91
C HIS A 230 -4.00 -15.52 -3.85
N PRO A 231 -3.92 -14.95 -2.64
CA PRO A 231 -4.86 -15.31 -1.60
C PRO A 231 -6.28 -15.17 -2.15
N PRO A 232 -7.27 -15.93 -1.63
CA PRO A 232 -8.64 -15.93 -2.10
C PRO A 232 -9.06 -14.54 -2.54
N ARG A 233 -9.43 -14.41 -3.81
CA ARG A 233 -9.84 -13.12 -4.35
C ARG A 233 -11.15 -12.73 -3.65
N LEU A 234 -11.41 -11.43 -3.57
CA LEU A 234 -12.62 -10.91 -2.93
C LEU A 234 -13.92 -11.42 -3.60
N ASP A 235 -13.86 -11.88 -4.85
CA ASP A 235 -14.97 -12.54 -5.54
C ASP A 235 -15.38 -13.87 -4.88
N ALA A 236 -14.42 -14.65 -4.38
CA ALA A 236 -14.67 -15.86 -3.62
C ALA A 236 -15.42 -15.57 -2.31
N ALA A 237 -15.21 -14.37 -1.75
CA ALA A 237 -15.86 -13.96 -0.51
C ALA A 237 -17.35 -13.60 -0.68
N ALA A 238 -17.88 -13.59 -1.91
CA ALA A 238 -19.29 -13.29 -2.17
C ALA A 238 -20.27 -14.20 -1.41
N ALA A 239 -19.87 -15.46 -1.16
CA ALA A 239 -20.65 -16.43 -0.40
C ALA A 239 -20.87 -16.02 1.07
N TYR A 240 -20.04 -15.15 1.64
CA TYR A 240 -20.20 -14.66 3.01
C TYR A 240 -21.32 -13.63 3.13
N ARG A 241 -21.70 -12.95 2.04
CA ARG A 241 -22.73 -11.90 2.08
C ARG A 241 -24.08 -12.39 2.60
N SER A 242 -24.45 -13.62 2.27
CA SER A 242 -25.71 -14.23 2.71
C SER A 242 -25.67 -14.82 4.12
N GLN A 243 -24.50 -14.88 4.76
CA GLN A 243 -24.35 -15.43 6.11
C GLN A 243 -24.66 -14.35 7.17
N PRO A 244 -25.16 -14.73 8.36
CA PRO A 244 -25.24 -13.80 9.49
C PRO A 244 -23.84 -13.33 9.89
N MET A 245 -23.65 -12.03 10.18
CA MET A 245 -22.33 -11.49 10.56
C MET A 245 -21.75 -12.22 11.76
N ALA A 246 -22.59 -12.59 12.73
CA ALA A 246 -22.18 -13.36 13.90
C ALA A 246 -21.52 -14.70 13.55
N ALA A 247 -21.99 -15.38 12.49
CA ALA A 247 -21.42 -16.65 12.03
C ALA A 247 -20.04 -16.45 11.34
N ILE A 248 -19.89 -15.36 10.58
CA ILE A 248 -18.61 -14.99 9.96
C ILE A 248 -17.58 -14.67 11.04
N LEU A 249 -17.95 -13.86 12.05
CA LEU A 249 -17.08 -13.54 13.18
C LEU A 249 -16.72 -14.77 14.02
N ALA A 250 -17.64 -15.72 14.20
CA ALA A 250 -17.34 -16.98 14.86
C ALA A 250 -16.32 -17.82 14.07
N SER A 251 -16.43 -17.83 12.74
CA SER A 251 -15.46 -18.48 11.85
C SER A 251 -14.10 -17.80 11.92
N PHE A 252 -14.06 -16.46 11.93
CA PHE A 252 -12.84 -15.66 12.11
C PHE A 252 -12.15 -16.00 13.44
N HIS A 253 -12.89 -15.99 14.55
CA HIS A 253 -12.38 -16.38 15.87
C HIS A 253 -11.79 -17.79 15.86
N ALA A 254 -12.49 -18.76 15.25
CA ALA A 254 -12.04 -20.14 15.19
C ALA A 254 -10.71 -20.29 14.41
N THR A 255 -10.60 -19.66 13.23
CA THR A 255 -9.36 -19.68 12.43
C THR A 255 -8.22 -18.95 13.14
N ARG A 256 -8.47 -17.73 13.65
CA ARG A 256 -7.46 -16.91 14.32
C ARG A 256 -6.89 -17.59 15.56
N ARG A 257 -7.74 -18.30 16.32
CA ARG A 257 -7.27 -19.09 17.48
C ARG A 257 -6.32 -20.22 17.07
N GLN A 258 -6.56 -20.90 15.96
CA GLN A 258 -5.64 -21.92 15.45
C GLN A 258 -4.31 -21.30 15.03
N THR A 259 -4.36 -20.15 14.36
CA THR A 259 -3.18 -19.39 13.93
C THR A 259 -2.34 -18.94 15.12
N ILE A 260 -2.95 -18.35 16.14
CA ILE A 260 -2.26 -17.92 17.37
C ILE A 260 -1.64 -19.13 18.09
N ASN A 261 -2.34 -20.25 18.18
CA ASN A 261 -1.83 -21.46 18.82
C ASN A 261 -0.60 -22.04 18.08
N LEU A 262 -0.57 -21.99 16.74
CA LEU A 262 0.58 -22.41 15.94
C LEU A 262 1.82 -21.53 16.20
N LEU A 263 1.63 -20.22 16.36
CA LEU A 263 2.73 -19.26 16.48
C LEU A 263 3.19 -19.02 17.91
N ARG A 264 2.38 -19.39 18.90
CA ARG A 264 2.66 -19.15 20.31
C ARG A 264 3.89 -19.93 20.77
N GLY A 265 4.83 -19.23 21.38
CA GLY A 265 6.05 -19.83 21.93
C GLY A 265 7.14 -20.14 20.90
N LEU A 266 6.95 -19.76 19.63
CA LEU A 266 8.00 -19.90 18.62
C LEU A 266 9.27 -19.10 19.01
N THR A 267 10.42 -19.73 18.82
CA THR A 267 11.73 -19.11 19.04
C THR A 267 12.06 -18.12 17.92
N SER A 268 13.04 -17.24 18.14
CA SER A 268 13.54 -16.37 17.08
C SER A 268 13.99 -17.16 15.84
N ALA A 269 14.65 -18.31 16.03
CA ALA A 269 15.07 -19.17 14.92
C ALA A 269 13.88 -19.72 14.11
N ALA A 270 12.78 -20.07 14.78
CA ALA A 270 11.57 -20.54 14.10
C ALA A 270 10.93 -19.44 13.22
N TRP A 271 10.91 -18.19 13.70
CA TRP A 271 10.45 -17.04 12.91
C TRP A 271 11.31 -16.73 11.68
N HIS A 272 12.57 -17.15 11.68
CA HIS A 272 13.49 -16.97 10.55
C HIS A 272 13.67 -18.25 9.71
N ARG A 273 12.75 -19.22 9.82
CA ARG A 273 12.75 -20.36 8.89
C ARG A 273 12.35 -19.88 7.50
N HIS A 274 13.20 -20.20 6.52
CA HIS A 274 13.09 -19.71 5.15
C HIS A 274 12.28 -20.66 4.26
N GLY A 275 11.72 -20.09 3.20
CA GLY A 275 11.14 -20.77 2.05
C GLY A 275 11.22 -19.87 0.82
N HIS A 276 10.83 -20.41 -0.33
CA HIS A 276 10.82 -19.67 -1.59
C HIS A 276 9.38 -19.26 -1.96
N HIS A 277 9.20 -18.05 -2.49
CA HIS A 277 7.92 -17.57 -2.99
C HIS A 277 8.10 -16.99 -4.39
N GLU A 278 7.31 -17.45 -5.36
CA GLU A 278 7.42 -17.08 -6.78
C GLU A 278 7.55 -15.54 -7.02
N LEU A 279 6.78 -14.75 -6.27
CA LEU A 279 6.82 -13.27 -6.38
C LEU A 279 7.94 -12.61 -5.58
N TYR A 280 8.35 -13.16 -4.43
CA TYR A 280 9.18 -12.44 -3.46
C TYR A 280 10.57 -13.04 -3.27
N GLY A 281 10.82 -14.21 -3.84
CA GLY A 281 12.07 -14.94 -3.71
C GLY A 281 12.16 -15.61 -2.35
N GLU A 282 13.35 -15.60 -1.76
CA GLU A 282 13.55 -16.11 -0.40
C GLU A 282 12.85 -15.22 0.62
N ILE A 283 11.94 -15.80 1.37
CA ILE A 283 11.22 -15.17 2.48
C ILE A 283 11.23 -16.09 3.70
N ASP A 284 10.87 -15.56 4.85
CA ASP A 284 10.73 -16.34 6.09
C ASP A 284 9.34 -16.13 6.72
N LEU A 285 9.12 -16.78 7.86
CA LEU A 285 7.87 -16.68 8.61
C LEU A 285 7.62 -15.25 9.13
N LEU A 286 8.67 -14.51 9.49
CA LEU A 286 8.55 -13.11 9.91
C LEU A 286 8.02 -12.22 8.78
N HIS A 287 8.49 -12.43 7.55
CA HIS A 287 7.96 -11.76 6.38
C HIS A 287 6.48 -12.12 6.13
N GLN A 288 6.10 -13.40 6.25
CA GLN A 288 4.70 -13.81 6.12
C GLN A 288 3.80 -13.21 7.21
N GLY A 289 4.29 -13.12 8.45
CA GLY A 289 3.58 -12.47 9.55
C GLY A 289 3.38 -10.98 9.31
N ASN A 290 4.39 -10.28 8.78
CA ASN A 290 4.26 -8.88 8.38
C ASN A 290 3.24 -8.70 7.24
N TRP A 291 3.27 -9.58 6.24
CA TRP A 291 2.32 -9.57 5.13
C TRP A 291 0.87 -9.70 5.59
N VAL A 292 0.55 -10.67 6.46
CA VAL A 292 -0.84 -10.86 6.93
C VAL A 292 -1.32 -9.68 7.76
N VAL A 293 -0.45 -9.10 8.61
CA VAL A 293 -0.77 -7.91 9.42
C VAL A 293 -1.03 -6.69 8.54
N ALA A 294 -0.17 -6.45 7.54
CA ALA A 294 -0.34 -5.33 6.62
C ALA A 294 -1.62 -5.47 5.79
N HIS A 295 -1.91 -6.68 5.32
CA HIS A 295 -3.12 -6.99 4.56
C HIS A 295 -4.39 -6.78 5.41
N GLU A 296 -4.45 -7.34 6.62
CA GLU A 296 -5.59 -7.18 7.53
C GLU A 296 -5.80 -5.71 7.94
N ARG A 297 -4.72 -4.98 8.25
CA ARG A 297 -4.80 -3.56 8.57
C ARG A 297 -5.38 -2.72 7.43
N ALA A 298 -4.98 -3.01 6.19
CA ALA A 298 -5.52 -2.31 5.02
C ALA A 298 -7.04 -2.50 4.90
N HIS A 299 -7.53 -3.72 5.07
CA HIS A 299 -8.97 -3.99 5.05
C HIS A 299 -9.71 -3.43 6.26
N LEU A 300 -9.11 -3.38 7.45
CA LEU A 300 -9.74 -2.70 8.60
C LEU A 300 -9.98 -1.22 8.30
N ILE A 301 -9.03 -0.53 7.67
CA ILE A 301 -9.18 0.87 7.26
C ILE A 301 -10.29 1.01 6.22
N GLU A 302 -10.29 0.13 5.21
CA GLU A 302 -11.34 0.09 4.18
C GLU A 302 -12.73 -0.12 4.79
N MET A 303 -12.88 -1.10 5.69
CA MET A 303 -14.14 -1.37 6.37
C MET A 303 -14.61 -0.18 7.23
N ILE A 304 -13.70 0.53 7.90
CA ILE A 304 -14.02 1.74 8.66
C ILE A 304 -14.61 2.82 7.73
N GLN A 305 -13.97 3.04 6.57
CA GLN A 305 -14.45 4.01 5.58
C GLN A 305 -15.81 3.59 5.01
N VAL A 306 -15.95 2.34 4.56
CA VAL A 306 -17.22 1.80 4.04
C VAL A 306 -18.35 1.91 5.06
N ARG A 307 -18.09 1.57 6.33
CA ARG A 307 -19.07 1.72 7.41
C ARG A 307 -19.48 3.18 7.58
N HIS A 308 -18.53 4.11 7.58
CA HIS A 308 -18.84 5.53 7.71
C HIS A 308 -19.77 5.99 6.59
N ASP A 309 -19.42 5.70 5.34
CA ASP A 309 -20.18 6.13 4.17
C ASP A 309 -21.59 5.54 4.16
N LEU A 310 -21.75 4.25 4.48
CA LEU A 310 -23.05 3.60 4.56
C LEU A 310 -23.94 4.19 5.67
N LEU A 311 -23.37 4.54 6.83
CA LEU A 311 -24.13 5.14 7.93
C LEU A 311 -24.56 6.58 7.59
N VAL A 312 -23.69 7.37 6.96
CA VAL A 312 -24.03 8.73 6.49
C VAL A 312 -25.15 8.66 5.47
N LEU A 313 -25.07 7.74 4.49
CA LEU A 313 -26.12 7.55 3.48
C LEU A 313 -27.44 7.05 4.10
N SER A 314 -27.38 6.11 5.05
CA SER A 314 -28.58 5.63 5.75
C SER A 314 -29.25 6.72 6.59
N GLN A 315 -28.48 7.56 7.28
CA GLN A 315 -29.01 8.70 8.02
C GLN A 315 -29.59 9.76 7.09
N ALA A 316 -28.92 10.08 5.98
CA ALA A 316 -29.44 10.99 4.96
C ALA A 316 -30.75 10.47 4.33
N ALA A 317 -30.90 9.16 4.14
CA ALA A 317 -32.13 8.55 3.67
C ALA A 317 -33.26 8.56 4.71
N LYS A 318 -32.92 8.51 6.01
CA LYS A 318 -33.89 8.67 7.12
C LYS A 318 -34.35 10.12 7.27
N VAL A 319 -33.51 11.09 6.89
CA VAL A 319 -33.88 12.52 6.77
C VAL A 319 -34.38 12.78 5.34
N SER A 320 -35.54 12.22 4.98
CA SER A 320 -36.24 12.72 3.80
C SER A 320 -36.66 14.17 4.07
N PRO A 321 -36.49 15.11 3.12
CA PRO A 321 -36.99 16.46 3.29
C PRO A 321 -38.52 16.38 3.27
N ASP A 322 -39.14 16.47 4.44
CA ASP A 322 -40.57 16.77 4.51
C ASP A 322 -40.75 18.23 4.07
N LEU A 323 -40.82 18.44 2.75
CA LEU A 323 -41.31 19.68 2.13
C LEU A 323 -42.84 19.64 1.99
N GLY A 324 -43.54 19.10 3.00
CA GLY A 324 -44.98 18.89 2.99
C GLY A 324 -45.79 19.70 4.01
N GLU A 325 -45.20 20.14 5.12
CA GLU A 325 -45.96 20.92 6.12
C GLU A 325 -45.75 22.43 5.96
N VAL A 326 -46.78 23.09 5.43
CA VAL A 326 -46.99 24.52 5.57
C VAL A 326 -47.13 24.84 7.06
N VAL A 327 -46.01 25.18 7.70
CA VAL A 327 -45.98 25.75 9.05
C VAL A 327 -46.33 27.24 8.92
N VAL A 328 -47.61 27.52 8.70
CA VAL A 328 -48.39 28.74 8.99
C VAL A 328 -49.58 28.75 8.02
N THR A 329 -50.67 28.15 8.44
CA THR A 329 -52.00 28.40 7.88
C THR A 329 -52.69 29.39 8.80
N ASN A 330 -52.76 30.66 8.37
CA ASN A 330 -53.40 31.79 9.03
C ASN A 330 -52.59 32.44 10.16
N VAL A 331 -51.97 33.59 9.85
CA VAL A 331 -51.93 34.70 10.80
C VAL A 331 -52.70 35.86 10.14
N SER A 332 -53.78 36.23 10.82
CA SER A 332 -54.79 37.20 10.43
C SER A 332 -54.19 38.56 10.09
N GLU A 333 -54.63 39.15 8.98
CA GLU A 333 -54.56 40.61 8.75
C GLU A 333 -55.80 41.26 9.41
N GLY A 334 -55.59 42.28 10.25
CA GLY A 334 -56.62 43.15 10.85
C GLY A 334 -56.50 43.23 12.38
N GLU A 335 -56.36 44.39 13.04
CA GLU A 335 -56.49 45.81 12.67
C GLU A 335 -55.16 46.58 12.77
#